data_AF-A0A955B234-F1
#
_entry.id   AF-A0A955B234-F1
#
_cell.length_a   1.000
_cell.length_b   1.000
_cell.length_c   1.000
_cell.angle_alpha   90.00
_cell.angle_beta   90.00
_cell.angle_gamma   90.00
#
_symmetry.space_group_name_H-M   'P 1'
#
loop_
_entity.id
_entity.type
_entity.pdbx_description
1 polymer ?
#
loop_
_entity_poly.entity_id
_entity_poly.type
_entity_poly.pdbx_seq_one_letter_code
_entity_poly.pdbx_strand_id
1 'polypeptide(L)'
;MCICSWQERWDCCSERAPLAIIGAAIEVHQRLGPGLLETAYRKCLAYELRKRGLEVVEEQPIPVVYDEVHLECGFRADLLVNG
;
A
#
# COMPACT_ATOMS: atom_id res chain seq x y z
N MET A 1 -12.53 -12.19 28.42
CA MET A 1 -13.80 -12.54 27.74
C MET A 1 -14.49 -11.23 27.42
N CYS A 2 -14.51 -10.82 26.14
CA CYS A 2 -15.09 -9.53 25.76
C CYS A 2 -15.96 -9.75 24.52
N ILE A 3 -17.26 -9.63 24.73
CA ILE A 3 -18.29 -9.54 23.70
C ILE A 3 -18.21 -8.09 23.19
N CYS A 4 -17.80 -7.87 21.95
CA CYS A 4 -17.92 -6.56 21.32
C CYS A 4 -18.52 -6.73 19.93
N SER A 5 -19.69 -6.11 19.77
CA SER A 5 -20.36 -5.87 18.51
C SER A 5 -19.44 -5.14 17.54
N TRP A 6 -19.67 -5.37 16.26
CA TRP A 6 -19.18 -4.53 15.17
C TRP A 6 -19.45 -3.04 15.48
N GLN A 7 -18.55 -2.15 15.05
CA GLN A 7 -18.36 -0.75 15.46
C GLN A 7 -17.50 -0.61 16.74
N GLU A 8 -16.43 0.21 16.66
CA GLU A 8 -15.62 0.70 17.81
C GLU A 8 -14.47 -0.20 18.33
N ARG A 9 -13.44 -0.48 17.52
CA ARG A 9 -12.03 -0.64 17.98
C ARG A 9 -11.05 -0.79 16.81
N TRP A 10 -10.64 0.32 16.19
CA TRP A 10 -9.61 0.33 15.14
C TRP A 10 -8.20 0.70 15.67
N ASP A 11 -7.98 0.70 16.99
CA ASP A 11 -6.71 1.09 17.61
C ASP A 11 -5.94 -0.07 18.28
N CYS A 12 -5.28 -0.94 17.52
CA CYS A 12 -4.28 -1.85 18.09
C CYS A 12 -3.18 -2.10 17.04
N CYS A 13 -1.95 -1.77 17.43
CA CYS A 13 -0.81 -1.40 16.59
C CYS A 13 -0.21 -2.55 15.75
N SER A 14 0.38 -2.18 14.61
CA SER A 14 1.23 -2.97 13.69
C SER A 14 0.59 -4.03 12.77
N GLU A 15 -0.46 -4.76 13.15
CA GLU A 15 -0.98 -5.88 12.32
C GLU A 15 -2.10 -5.50 11.33
N ARG A 16 -2.47 -4.20 11.23
CA ARG A 16 -3.61 -3.70 10.43
C ARG A 16 -3.29 -3.09 9.06
N ALA A 17 -2.02 -2.84 8.76
CA ALA A 17 -1.61 -2.28 7.48
C ALA A 17 -2.08 -3.11 6.25
N PRO A 18 -1.96 -4.45 6.21
CA PRO A 18 -2.34 -5.21 5.01
C PRO A 18 -3.85 -5.16 4.71
N LEU A 19 -4.69 -5.20 5.75
CA LEU A 19 -6.15 -5.07 5.60
C LEU A 19 -6.55 -3.68 5.09
N ALA A 20 -5.88 -2.63 5.55
CA ALA A 20 -6.10 -1.27 5.07
C ALA A 20 -5.72 -1.12 3.60
N ILE A 21 -4.63 -1.77 3.16
CA ILE A 21 -4.16 -1.78 1.77
C ILE A 21 -5.14 -2.53 0.87
N ILE A 22 -5.56 -3.74 1.28
CA ILE A 22 -6.53 -4.54 0.53
C ILE A 22 -7.85 -3.78 0.40
N GLY A 23 -8.33 -3.18 1.50
CA GLY A 23 -9.55 -2.37 1.47
C GLY A 23 -9.44 -1.14 0.57
N ALA A 24 -8.27 -0.52 0.47
CA ALA A 24 -8.04 0.61 -0.45
C ALA A 24 -8.05 0.14 -1.91
N ALA A 25 -7.39 -0.98 -2.22
CA ALA A 25 -7.39 -1.56 -3.56
C ALA A 25 -8.79 -1.98 -4.04
N ILE A 26 -9.58 -2.58 -3.15
CA ILE A 26 -10.98 -2.95 -3.46
C ILE A 26 -11.81 -1.70 -3.74
N GLU A 27 -11.67 -0.65 -2.93
CA GLU A 27 -12.43 0.59 -3.11
C GLU A 27 -12.06 1.32 -4.40
N VAL A 28 -10.77 1.38 -4.73
CA VAL A 28 -10.28 1.88 -6.03
C VAL A 28 -10.91 1.07 -7.17
N HIS A 29 -10.84 -0.26 -7.12
CA HIS A 29 -11.40 -1.12 -8.15
C HIS A 29 -12.93 -0.99 -8.30
N GLN A 30 -13.66 -0.86 -7.19
CA GLN A 30 -15.12 -0.65 -7.20
C GLN A 30 -15.51 0.70 -7.80
N ARG A 31 -14.74 1.76 -7.54
CA ARG A 31 -15.04 3.11 -8.07
C ARG A 31 -14.66 3.28 -9.53
N LEU A 32 -13.52 2.73 -9.93
CA LEU A 32 -12.94 2.95 -11.26
C LEU A 32 -13.38 1.89 -12.28
N GLY A 33 -13.69 0.68 -11.82
CA GLY A 33 -14.02 -0.45 -12.69
C GLY A 33 -12.82 -1.03 -13.44
N PRO A 34 -12.98 -2.20 -14.07
CA PRO A 34 -11.92 -2.84 -14.86
C PRO A 34 -11.65 -2.05 -16.16
N GLY A 35 -10.39 -2.03 -16.61
CA GLY A 35 -10.02 -1.50 -17.94
C GLY A 35 -9.20 -0.21 -17.98
N LEU A 36 -8.70 0.27 -16.84
CA LEU A 36 -7.80 1.43 -16.78
C LEU A 36 -6.32 1.02 -16.78
N LEU A 37 -5.47 1.98 -17.14
CA LEU A 37 -4.01 1.85 -17.12
C LEU A 37 -3.49 1.62 -15.71
N GLU A 38 -2.43 0.81 -15.61
CA GLU A 38 -1.74 0.52 -14.36
C GLU A 38 -1.27 1.80 -13.63
N THR A 39 -0.79 2.79 -14.38
CA THR A 39 -0.40 4.10 -13.85
C THR A 39 -1.55 4.82 -13.13
N ALA A 40 -2.77 4.69 -13.63
CA ALA A 40 -3.95 5.29 -13.00
C ALA A 40 -4.30 4.56 -11.71
N TYR A 41 -4.32 3.23 -11.74
CA TYR A 41 -4.53 2.41 -10.54
C TYR A 41 -3.52 2.72 -9.43
N ARG A 42 -2.23 2.80 -9.78
CA ARG A 42 -1.15 3.15 -8.85
C ARG A 42 -1.38 4.50 -8.17
N LYS A 43 -1.69 5.54 -8.96
CA LYS A 43 -1.93 6.90 -8.44
C LYS A 43 -3.18 6.95 -7.54
N CYS A 44 -4.26 6.30 -7.94
CA CYS A 44 -5.49 6.23 -7.15
C CYS A 44 -5.30 5.48 -5.84
N LEU A 45 -4.57 4.36 -5.87
CA LEU A 45 -4.25 3.57 -4.68
C LEU A 45 -3.35 4.37 -3.72
N ALA A 46 -2.29 5.02 -4.22
CA ALA A 46 -1.44 5.88 -3.41
C ALA A 46 -2.24 7.01 -2.75
N TYR A 47 -3.20 7.61 -3.47
CA TYR A 47 -4.09 8.64 -2.93
C TYR A 47 -4.98 8.11 -1.80
N GLU A 48 -5.66 6.97 -1.98
CA GLU A 48 -6.52 6.39 -0.94
C GLU A 48 -5.73 5.95 0.29
N LEU A 49 -4.52 5.41 0.11
CA LEU A 49 -3.64 5.04 1.22
C LEU A 49 -3.16 6.26 2.02
N ARG A 50 -2.76 7.34 1.33
CA ARG A 50 -2.41 8.63 1.98
C ARG A 50 -3.59 9.23 2.73
N LYS A 51 -4.79 9.17 2.14
CA LYS A 51 -6.03 9.64 2.77
C LYS A 51 -6.35 8.87 4.06
N ARG A 52 -5.97 7.60 4.13
CA ARG A 52 -6.09 6.75 5.32
C ARG A 52 -4.98 6.98 6.36
N GLY A 53 -4.10 7.96 6.13
CA GLY A 53 -3.02 8.35 7.05
C GLY A 53 -1.78 7.46 6.96
N LEU A 54 -1.63 6.65 5.91
CA LEU A 54 -0.45 5.82 5.68
C LEU A 54 0.61 6.60 4.89
N GLU A 55 1.87 6.40 5.24
CA GLU A 55 3.00 6.96 4.49
C GLU A 55 3.24 6.11 3.25
N VAL A 56 3.16 6.73 2.07
CA VAL A 56 3.31 6.04 0.78
C VAL A 56 4.32 6.75 -0.11
N VAL A 57 5.39 6.03 -0.43
CA VAL A 57 6.41 6.43 -1.40
C VAL A 57 6.16 5.70 -2.71
N GLU A 58 6.13 6.45 -3.81
CA GLU A 58 5.92 5.91 -5.15
C GLU A 58 7.27 5.80 -5.88
N GLU A 59 7.44 4.76 -6.70
CA GLU A 59 8.58 4.62 -7.62
C GLU A 59 9.95 4.66 -6.93
N GLN A 60 10.04 4.14 -5.70
CA GLN A 60 11.28 4.12 -4.93
C GLN A 60 12.31 3.16 -5.56
N PRO A 61 13.50 3.63 -5.94
CA PRO A 61 14.59 2.76 -6.34
C PRO A 61 15.09 1.99 -5.11
N ILE A 62 15.16 0.66 -5.23
CA ILE A 62 15.68 -0.22 -4.19
C ILE A 62 16.99 -0.81 -4.73
N PRO A 63 18.14 -0.48 -4.10
CA PRO A 63 19.41 -1.07 -4.49
C PRO A 63 19.41 -2.55 -4.14
N VAL A 64 19.80 -3.39 -5.10
CA VAL A 64 19.94 -4.83 -4.87
C VAL A 64 21.43 -5.11 -4.70
N VAL A 65 21.79 -5.61 -3.53
CA VAL A 65 23.13 -6.12 -3.28
C VAL A 65 23.11 -7.60 -3.62
N TYR A 66 23.84 -7.99 -4.66
CA TYR A 66 24.06 -9.39 -4.99
C TYR A 66 25.53 -9.71 -4.79
N ASP A 67 25.81 -10.45 -3.71
CA ASP A 67 27.18 -10.75 -3.26
C ASP A 67 27.97 -9.44 -3.01
N GLU A 68 29.16 -9.26 -3.61
CA GLU A 68 29.95 -8.01 -3.51
C GLU A 68 29.58 -6.95 -4.55
N VAL A 69 28.62 -7.22 -5.45
CA VAL A 69 28.24 -6.28 -6.52
C VAL A 69 27.04 -5.45 -6.10
N HIS A 70 27.28 -4.14 -5.93
CA HIS A 70 26.22 -3.16 -5.72
C HIS A 70 25.55 -2.85 -7.06
N LEU A 71 24.38 -3.43 -7.32
CA LEU A 71 23.59 -3.10 -8.50
C LEU A 71 22.78 -1.84 -8.18
N GLU A 72 23.24 -0.69 -8.67
CA GLU A 72 22.60 0.63 -8.47
C GLU A 72 21.16 0.69 -9.01
N CYS A 73 20.75 -0.27 -9.84
CA CYS A 73 19.47 -0.25 -10.57
C CYS A 73 18.73 -1.62 -10.56
N GLY A 74 18.76 -2.37 -9.47
CA GLY A 74 18.18 -3.72 -9.45
C GLY A 74 16.66 -3.77 -9.53
N PHE A 75 15.94 -2.83 -8.89
CA PHE A 75 14.48 -2.89 -8.77
C PHE A 75 13.88 -1.54 -8.41
N ARG A 76 12.69 -1.23 -8.94
CA ARG A 76 11.92 -0.03 -8.58
C ARG A 76 10.57 -0.47 -8.04
N ALA A 77 10.31 -0.20 -6.77
CA ALA A 77 9.04 -0.53 -6.15
C ALA A 77 7.97 0.46 -6.62
N ASP A 78 6.80 -0.04 -7.04
CA ASP A 78 5.68 0.79 -7.44
C ASP A 78 5.14 1.63 -6.28
N LEU A 79 4.92 0.98 -5.12
CA LEU A 79 4.44 1.59 -3.89
C LEU A 79 5.15 0.97 -2.68
N LEU A 80 5.74 1.82 -1.83
CA LEU A 80 6.26 1.45 -0.53
C LEU A 80 5.38 2.11 0.54
N VAL A 81 4.82 1.31 1.44
CA VAL A 81 3.88 1.74 2.47
C VAL A 81 4.49 1.50 3.85
N ASN A 82 4.51 2.53 4.71
CA ASN A 82 5.09 2.49 6.06
C ASN A 82 6.53 1.94 6.07
N GLY A 83 7.44 2.65 5.40
CA GLY A 83 8.87 2.32 5.35
C GLY A 83 9.59 2.41 6.69
#